data_AF-A0A934ISS2-F1
#
_entry.id   AF-A0A934ISS2-F1
#
_cell.length_a   1.000
_cell.length_b   1.000
_cell.length_c   1.000
_cell.angle_alpha   90.00
_cell.angle_beta   90.00
_cell.angle_gamma   90.00
#
_symmetry.space_group_name_H-M   'P 1'
#
loop_
_entity.id
_entity.type
_entity.pdbx_description
1 polymer ?
#
loop_
_entity_poly.entity_id
_entity_poly.type
_entity_poly.pdbx_seq_one_letter_code
_entity_poly.pdbx_strand_id
1 'polypeptide(L)'
;MTTESSAANGSANPLLGGLDWAQPFSEAPLNAYTAMCREALGATARCLQAQSEFVQRLAECTSPSDVIGCQSEFVRKSMEMCFDEGQTMLGTLQRNMPVESYHS
;
A
#
# COMPACT_ATOMS: atom_id res chain seq x y z
N MET A 1 38.50 -45.24 9.68
CA MET A 1 37.64 -46.07 8.81
C MET A 1 36.54 -46.58 9.72
N THR A 2 35.39 -45.92 9.84
CA THR A 2 34.35 -45.63 8.84
C THR A 2 33.71 -44.26 9.05
N THR A 3 33.11 -43.74 7.98
CA THR A 3 32.43 -42.46 7.82
C THR A 3 30.91 -42.62 7.88
N GLU A 4 30.20 -41.72 8.58
CA GLU A 4 28.78 -41.37 8.38
C GLU A 4 28.73 -39.84 8.55
N SER A 5 28.60 -38.98 7.53
CA SER A 5 27.54 -38.76 6.54
C SER A 5 26.19 -38.34 7.11
N SER A 6 25.70 -37.19 6.59
CA SER A 6 24.31 -36.70 6.63
C SER A 6 23.89 -35.98 7.93
N ALA A 7 23.32 -34.78 7.95
CA ALA A 7 22.80 -33.91 6.90
C ALA A 7 22.79 -32.46 7.39
N ALA A 8 23.01 -31.53 6.46
CA ALA A 8 22.54 -30.16 6.57
C ALA A 8 21.00 -30.15 6.64
N ASN A 9 20.43 -29.52 7.66
CA ASN A 9 19.07 -28.97 7.67
C ASN A 9 18.84 -28.30 9.03
N GLY A 10 18.41 -27.06 9.16
CA GLY A 10 18.09 -26.05 8.18
C GLY A 10 18.38 -24.69 8.79
N SER A 11 18.73 -23.75 7.92
CA SER A 11 18.75 -22.34 8.24
C SER A 11 17.34 -21.94 8.67
N ALA A 12 17.10 -21.92 9.99
CA ALA A 12 15.95 -21.26 10.55
C ALA A 12 16.19 -19.76 10.40
N ASN A 13 15.77 -19.21 9.25
CA ASN A 13 15.59 -17.78 9.10
C ASN A 13 14.65 -17.32 10.22
N PRO A 14 15.10 -16.49 11.17
CA PRO A 14 14.25 -16.02 12.28
C PRO A 14 13.17 -15.04 11.82
N LEU A 15 13.08 -14.74 10.51
CA LEU A 15 12.14 -13.79 9.94
C LEU A 15 10.73 -14.36 9.71
N LEU A 16 10.51 -15.67 9.83
CA LEU A 16 9.21 -16.31 9.52
C LEU A 16 8.68 -17.26 10.60
N GLY A 17 9.34 -17.35 11.76
CA GLY A 17 9.06 -18.37 12.78
C GLY A 17 8.08 -17.99 13.90
N GLY A 18 7.41 -16.83 13.84
CA GLY A 18 6.62 -16.32 14.97
C GLY A 18 5.43 -15.46 14.60
N LEU A 19 4.92 -15.61 13.38
CA LEU A 19 3.66 -14.98 13.02
C LEU A 19 2.54 -15.96 13.42
N ASP A 20 2.21 -15.96 14.70
CA ASP A 20 0.96 -16.54 15.24
C ASP A 20 -0.10 -15.42 15.22
N TRP A 21 -0.53 -15.03 14.03
CA TRP A 21 -1.52 -13.96 13.78
C TRP A 21 -2.97 -14.45 13.98
N ALA A 22 -3.13 -15.72 14.36
CA ALA A 22 -4.43 -16.37 14.49
C ALA A 22 -4.92 -16.48 15.93
N GLN A 23 -4.30 -15.77 16.90
CA GLN A 23 -5.05 -15.42 18.11
C GLN A 23 -6.27 -14.60 17.68
N PRO A 24 -7.47 -14.81 18.27
CA PRO A 24 -8.70 -14.20 17.79
C PRO A 24 -8.69 -12.72 18.12
N PHE A 25 -7.97 -11.94 17.31
CA PHE A 25 -8.22 -10.53 17.16
C PHE A 25 -9.69 -10.42 16.76
N SER A 26 -10.45 -9.64 17.52
CA SER A 26 -11.83 -9.33 17.19
C SER A 26 -11.96 -9.03 15.70
N GLU A 27 -13.07 -9.43 15.07
CA GLU A 27 -13.25 -9.26 13.62
C GLU A 27 -13.07 -7.79 13.17
N ALA A 28 -13.27 -6.82 14.07
CA ALA A 28 -13.14 -5.39 13.82
C ALA A 28 -11.72 -4.94 13.38
N PRO A 29 -10.63 -5.16 14.13
CA PRO A 29 -9.28 -4.80 13.69
C PRO A 29 -8.82 -5.51 12.41
N LEU A 30 -9.19 -6.77 12.18
CA LEU A 30 -8.86 -7.48 10.93
C LEU A 30 -9.62 -6.91 9.73
N ASN A 31 -10.89 -6.55 9.90
CA ASN A 31 -11.69 -5.89 8.86
C ASN A 31 -11.15 -4.49 8.55
N ALA A 32 -10.77 -3.71 9.57
CA ALA A 32 -10.16 -2.40 9.40
C ALA A 32 -8.83 -2.48 8.63
N TYR A 33 -7.97 -3.44 9.00
CA TYR A 33 -6.70 -3.67 8.32
C TYR A 33 -6.90 -4.10 6.87
N THR A 34 -7.80 -5.04 6.61
CA THR A 34 -8.09 -5.53 5.26
C THR A 34 -8.68 -4.42 4.38
N ALA A 35 -9.57 -3.59 4.93
CA ALA A 35 -10.11 -2.41 4.24
C ALA A 35 -9.01 -1.39 3.92
N MET A 36 -8.13 -1.10 4.87
CA MET A 36 -6.98 -0.21 4.65
C MET A 36 -6.04 -0.75 3.59
N CYS A 37 -5.69 -2.03 3.62
CA CYS A 37 -4.86 -2.68 2.60
C CYS A 37 -5.49 -2.59 1.20
N ARG A 38 -6.81 -2.84 1.11
CA ARG A 38 -7.54 -2.72 -0.15
C ARG A 38 -7.51 -1.29 -0.69
N GLU A 39 -7.73 -0.29 0.15
CA GLU A 39 -7.65 1.11 -0.25
C GLU A 39 -6.22 1.51 -0.65
N ALA A 40 -5.20 1.07 0.09
CA ALA A 40 -3.80 1.34 -0.22
C ALA A 40 -3.37 0.71 -1.56
N LEU A 41 -3.80 -0.53 -1.83
CA LEU A 41 -3.55 -1.19 -3.12
C LEU A 41 -4.30 -0.49 -4.26
N GLY A 42 -5.54 -0.05 -4.01
CA GLY A 42 -6.32 0.74 -4.97
C GLY A 42 -5.64 2.08 -5.30
N ALA A 43 -5.13 2.79 -4.28
CA ALA A 43 -4.37 4.02 -4.45
C ALA A 43 -3.07 3.79 -5.23
N THR A 44 -2.34 2.72 -4.90
CA THR A 44 -1.12 2.34 -5.61
C THR A 44 -1.39 2.07 -7.09
N ALA A 45 -2.47 1.35 -7.41
CA ALA A 45 -2.86 1.08 -8.80
C ALA A 45 -3.18 2.37 -9.57
N ARG A 46 -3.92 3.31 -8.95
CA ARG A 46 -4.21 4.63 -9.55
C ARG A 46 -2.95 5.46 -9.76
N CYS A 47 -2.02 5.46 -8.80
CA CYS A 47 -0.72 6.11 -8.92
C CYS A 47 0.10 5.55 -10.09
N LEU A 48 0.13 4.22 -10.24
CA LEU A 48 0.82 3.57 -11.36
C LEU A 48 0.19 3.93 -12.70
N GLN A 49 -1.15 3.94 -12.77
CA GLN A 49 -1.87 4.35 -13.97
C GLN A 49 -1.55 5.81 -14.34
N ALA A 50 -1.64 6.74 -13.39
CA ALA A 50 -1.36 8.15 -13.63
C ALA A 50 0.10 8.40 -14.09
N GLN A 51 1.06 7.66 -13.53
CA GLN A 51 2.45 7.71 -13.99
C GLN A 51 2.59 7.19 -15.42
N SER A 52 1.91 6.09 -15.78
CA SER A 52 1.94 5.55 -17.14
C SER A 52 1.34 6.52 -18.16
N GLU A 53 0.21 7.16 -17.83
CA GLU A 53 -0.43 8.19 -18.65
C GLU A 53 0.49 9.40 -18.82
N PHE A 54 1.19 9.80 -17.76
CA PHE A 54 2.14 10.91 -17.82
C PHE A 54 3.34 10.61 -18.73
N VAL A 55 3.94 9.42 -18.60
CA VAL A 55 5.06 8.99 -19.46
C VAL A 55 4.62 8.92 -20.93
N GLN A 56 3.41 8.43 -21.20
CA GLN A 56 2.86 8.43 -22.55
C GLN A 56 2.73 9.86 -23.10
N ARG A 57 2.13 10.77 -22.34
CA ARG A 57 1.99 12.18 -22.78
C ARG A 57 3.33 12.88 -22.96
N LEU A 58 4.31 12.58 -22.11
CA LEU A 58 5.67 13.08 -22.28
C LEU A 58 6.30 12.60 -23.59
N ALA A 59 6.07 11.34 -23.98
CA ALA A 59 6.56 10.80 -25.23
C ALA A 59 5.91 11.47 -26.47
N GLU A 60 4.69 11.98 -26.32
CA GLU A 60 3.95 12.70 -27.37
C GLU A 60 4.31 14.20 -27.44
N CYS A 61 5.02 14.75 -26.46
CA CYS A 61 5.43 16.16 -26.44
C CYS A 61 6.46 16.48 -27.53
N THR A 62 6.17 17.48 -28.37
CA THR A 62 7.05 17.90 -29.47
C THR A 62 7.88 19.13 -29.17
N SER A 63 7.52 19.91 -28.15
CA SER A 63 8.22 21.14 -27.78
C SER A 63 8.52 21.23 -26.28
N PRO A 64 9.55 22.00 -25.88
CA PRO A 64 9.86 22.21 -24.46
C PRO A 64 8.70 22.82 -23.66
N SER A 65 7.87 23.66 -24.28
CA SER A 65 6.65 24.20 -23.65
C SER A 65 5.62 23.11 -23.37
N ASP A 66 5.46 22.12 -24.25
CA ASP A 66 4.54 21.00 -24.05
C ASP A 66 4.99 20.13 -22.87
N VAL A 67 6.31 19.94 -22.72
CA VAL A 67 6.91 19.19 -21.60
C VAL A 67 6.60 19.88 -20.26
N ILE A 68 6.75 21.20 -20.18
CA ILE A 68 6.43 21.97 -18.96
C ILE A 68 4.93 21.91 -18.67
N GLY A 69 4.08 22.01 -19.70
CA GLY A 69 2.63 21.81 -19.58
C GLY A 69 2.30 20.44 -18.99
N CYS A 70 2.86 19.37 -19.58
CA CYS A 70 2.68 18.00 -19.10
C CYS A 70 3.11 17.82 -17.64
N GLN A 71 4.26 18.38 -17.24
CA GLN A 71 4.72 18.30 -15.86
C GLN A 71 3.78 19.02 -14.90
N SER A 72 3.31 20.22 -15.26
CA SER A 72 2.38 20.98 -14.42
C SER A 72 1.04 20.26 -14.24
N GLU A 73 0.52 19.64 -15.31
CA GLU A 73 -0.70 18.83 -15.23
C GLU A 73 -0.51 17.59 -14.36
N PHE A 74 0.63 16.91 -14.47
CA PHE A 74 0.94 15.75 -13.66
C PHE A 74 1.03 16.10 -12.17
N VAL A 75 1.68 17.20 -11.82
CA VAL A 75 1.76 17.67 -10.42
C VAL A 75 0.36 18.00 -9.89
N ARG A 76 -0.45 18.73 -10.66
CA ARG A 76 -1.83 19.05 -10.27
C ARG A 76 -2.66 17.79 -10.03
N LYS A 77 -2.65 16.86 -10.99
CA LYS A 77 -3.39 15.59 -10.90
C LYS A 77 -2.89 14.73 -9.73
N SER A 78 -1.59 14.73 -9.46
CA SER A 78 -1.00 14.00 -8.33
C SER A 78 -1.43 14.59 -6.98
N MET A 79 -1.51 15.92 -6.86
CA MET A 79 -2.01 16.57 -5.65
C MET A 79 -3.50 16.26 -5.41
N GLU A 80 -4.33 16.35 -6.46
CA GLU A 80 -5.75 16.00 -6.39
C GLU A 80 -5.94 14.55 -5.92
N MET A 81 -5.22 13.59 -6.52
CA MET A 81 -5.27 12.19 -6.08
C MET A 81 -4.82 12.00 -4.63
N CYS A 82 -3.73 12.67 -4.21
CA CYS A 82 -3.23 12.57 -2.85
C CYS A 82 -4.25 13.06 -1.81
N PHE A 83 -4.93 14.17 -2.09
CA PHE A 83 -6.00 14.69 -1.22
C PHE A 83 -7.20 13.75 -1.15
N ASP A 84 -7.67 13.24 -2.29
CA ASP A 84 -8.82 12.32 -2.34
C ASP A 84 -8.52 10.99 -1.62
N GLU A 85 -7.32 10.46 -1.81
CA GLU A 85 -6.89 9.21 -1.18
C GLU A 85 -6.70 9.38 0.33
N GLY A 86 -6.17 10.52 0.77
CA GLY A 86 -6.07 10.86 2.19
C GLY A 86 -7.44 10.94 2.88
N GLN A 87 -8.42 11.57 2.23
CA GLN A 87 -9.80 11.62 2.75
C GLN A 87 -10.44 10.23 2.80
N THR A 88 -10.21 9.41 1.77
CA THR A 88 -10.74 8.04 1.69
C THR A 88 -10.16 7.15 2.78
N MET A 89 -8.84 7.22 3.01
CA MET A 89 -8.18 6.48 4.08
C MET A 89 -8.65 6.91 5.46
N LEU A 90 -8.75 8.23 5.71
CA LEU A 90 -9.22 8.76 6.99
C LEU A 90 -10.68 8.35 7.25
N GLY A 91 -11.55 8.44 6.24
CA GLY A 91 -12.94 7.99 6.34
C GLY A 91 -13.06 6.48 6.58
N THR A 92 -12.20 5.67 5.96
CA THR A 92 -12.14 4.22 6.20
C THR A 92 -11.71 3.92 7.64
N LEU A 93 -10.74 4.66 8.16
CA LEU A 93 -10.25 4.49 9.52
C LEU A 93 -11.31 4.88 10.56
N GLN A 94 -11.98 6.03 10.37
CA GLN A 94 -13.07 6.48 11.24
C GLN A 94 -14.27 5.52 11.25
N ARG A 95 -14.58 4.90 10.10
CA ARG A 95 -15.73 3.98 9.99
C ARG A 95 -15.47 2.63 10.64
N ASN A 96 -14.22 2.17 10.67
CA ASN A 96 -13.86 0.84 11.17
C ASN A 96 -13.26 0.85 12.59
N MET A 97 -13.05 2.02 13.21
CA MET A 97 -12.67 2.14 14.62
C MET A 97 -13.92 2.33 15.50
N PRO A 98 -14.29 1.37 16.36
CA PRO A 98 -15.25 1.65 17.42
C PRO A 98 -14.59 2.58 18.46
N VAL A 99 -15.17 3.76 18.69
CA VAL A 99 -14.88 4.55 19.90
C VAL A 99 -15.47 3.76 21.06
N GLU A 100 -14.66 2.90 21.69
CA GLU A 100 -14.98 2.42 23.04
C GLU A 100 -14.93 3.63 23.97
N SER A 101 -16.11 4.19 24.24
CA SER A 101 -16.36 5.11 25.33
C SER A 101 -16.00 4.40 26.64
N TYR A 102 -14.77 4.61 27.14
CA TYR A 102 -14.42 4.31 28.52
C TYR A 102 -15.18 5.29 29.43
N HIS A 103 -16.43 4.95 29.71
CA HIS A 103 -17.15 5.45 30.87
C HIS A 103 -16.81 4.54 32.04
N SER A 104 -16.05 5.04 33.00
CA SER A 104 -16.10 4.58 34.39
C SER A 104 -15.73 5.69 35.34
#